data_AF-A0A7W1IHY3-F1
#
_entry.id   AF-A0A7W1IHY3-F1
#
_cell.length_a   1.000
_cell.length_b   1.000
_cell.length_c   1.000
_cell.angle_alpha   90.00
_cell.angle_beta   90.00
_cell.angle_gamma   90.00
#
_symmetry.space_group_name_H-M   'P 1'
#
loop_
_entity.id
_entity.type
_entity.pdbx_description
1 polymer ?
#
loop_
_entity_poly.entity_id
_entity_poly.type
_entity_poly.pdbx_seq_one_letter_code
_entity_poly.pdbx_strand_id
1 'polypeptide(L)' 'MPADIVARKKIEEMDEAFFDEVMALNMKSVFLVTQVALRHMPDGSAIVNLSSLTARDGGGATIYCAARAQC' A
#
# COMPACT_ATOMS: atom_id res chain seq x y z
N MET A 1 -0.22 -14.83 7.42
CA MET A 1 -0.87 -13.50 7.28
C MET A 1 -1.22 -13.30 5.81
N PRO A 2 -2.31 -12.60 5.47
CA PRO A 2 -2.57 -12.21 4.09
C PRO A 2 -1.39 -11.36 3.56
N ALA A 3 -1.11 -11.44 2.26
CA ALA A 3 0.09 -10.89 1.61
C ALA A 3 0.23 -9.35 1.66
N ASP A 4 -0.69 -8.69 2.35
CA ASP A 4 -0.96 -7.27 2.22
C ASP A 4 -0.79 -6.50 3.54
N ILE A 5 -0.88 -7.20 4.68
CA ILE A 5 -0.66 -6.66 6.03
C ILE A 5 0.60 -7.32 6.62
N VAL A 6 1.62 -6.49 6.87
CA VAL A 6 2.90 -6.90 7.48
C VAL A 6 2.70 -7.38 8.91
N ALA A 7 2.09 -6.56 9.77
CA ALA A 7 1.64 -6.91 11.12
C ALA A 7 0.67 -5.84 11.66
N ARG A 8 -0.04 -6.15 12.75
CA ARG A 8 -0.76 -5.14 13.54
C ARG A 8 0.11 -4.72 14.72
N LYS A 9 0.39 -3.43 14.82
CA LYS A 9 1.14 -2.80 15.92
C LYS A 9 0.37 -1.57 16.39
N LYS A 10 0.53 -1.20 17.66
CA LYS A 10 0.17 0.14 18.12
C LYS A 10 1.22 1.14 17.67
N ILE A 11 0.87 2.42 17.63
CA ILE A 11 1.78 3.47 17.14
C ILE A 11 3.08 3.53 17.96
N GLU A 12 3.01 3.29 19.28
CA GLU A 12 4.18 3.28 20.16
C GLU A 12 5.12 2.09 19.94
N GLU A 13 4.70 1.06 19.19
CA GLU A 13 5.48 -0.15 18.89
C GLU A 13 6.07 -0.12 17.47
N MET A 14 5.75 0.91 16.68
CA MET A 14 6.22 1.08 15.31
C MET A 14 7.55 1.83 15.31
N ASP A 15 8.58 1.16 14.78
CA ASP A 15 9.86 1.76 14.47
C ASP A 15 9.92 2.16 12.98
N GLU A 16 10.99 2.87 12.60
CA GLU A 16 11.22 3.32 11.23
C GLU A 16 11.33 2.16 10.25
N ALA A 17 11.96 1.04 10.66
CA ALA A 17 12.07 -0.15 9.82
C ALA A 17 10.69 -0.74 9.47
N PHE A 18 9.76 -0.80 10.43
CA PHE A 18 8.40 -1.23 10.18
C PHE A 18 7.64 -0.25 9.29
N PHE A 19 7.83 1.06 9.48
CA PHE A 19 7.26 2.07 8.59
C PHE A 19 7.70 1.85 7.14
N ASP A 20 9.01 1.72 6.93
CA ASP A 20 9.60 1.52 5.62
C ASP A 20 9.12 0.23 4.97
N GLU A 21 8.97 -0.85 5.74
CA GLU A 21 8.44 -2.12 5.24
C GLU A 21 7.00 -1.98 4.76
N VAL A 22 6.11 -1.36 5.56
CA VAL A 22 4.71 -1.16 5.19
C VAL A 22 4.59 -0.27 3.96
N MET A 23 5.37 0.81 3.88
CA MET A 23 5.37 1.74 2.75
C MET A 23 6.00 1.13 1.49
N ALA A 24 7.07 0.35 1.63
CA ALA A 24 7.68 -0.35 0.51
C ALA A 24 6.71 -1.37 -0.09
N LEU A 25 6.01 -2.13 0.75
CA LEU A 25 5.07 -3.16 0.32
C LEU A 25 3.80 -2.59 -0.31
N ASN A 26 3.17 -1.59 0.32
CA ASN A 26 1.83 -1.15 -0.08
C ASN A 26 1.80 0.13 -0.94
N MET A 27 2.83 0.97 -0.82
CA MET A 27 2.89 2.26 -1.53
C MET A 27 3.84 2.17 -2.73
N LYS A 28 5.14 2.02 -2.43
CA LYS A 28 6.23 2.12 -3.41
C LYS A 28 6.18 1.03 -4.48
N SER A 29 5.87 -0.21 -4.10
CA SER A 29 5.76 -1.33 -5.02
C SER A 29 4.76 -1.05 -6.16
N VAL A 30 3.56 -0.58 -5.82
CA VAL A 30 2.48 -0.28 -6.76
C VAL A 30 2.86 0.88 -7.67
N PHE A 31 3.47 1.93 -7.13
CA PHE A 31 3.97 3.05 -7.92
C PHE A 31 5.00 2.60 -8.96
N LEU A 32 6.00 1.82 -8.55
CA LEU A 32 7.06 1.35 -9.44
C LEU A 32 6.54 0.37 -10.50
N VAL A 33 5.69 -0.59 -10.11
CA VAL A 33 5.08 -1.54 -11.04
C VAL A 33 4.21 -0.81 -12.05
N THR A 34 3.39 0.14 -11.61
CA THR A 34 2.57 0.98 -12.51
C THR A 34 3.47 1.71 -13.52
N GLN A 35 4.53 2.37 -13.05
CA GLN A 35 5.46 3.09 -13.93
C GLN A 35 6.08 2.20 -15.02
N VAL A 36 6.43 0.96 -14.68
CA VAL A 36 7.01 0.01 -15.64
C VAL A 36 5.94 -0.57 -16.56
N ALA A 37 4.78 -0.95 -16.02
CA ALA A 37 3.68 -1.57 -16.76
C ALA A 37 3.12 -0.66 -17.85
N LEU A 38 3.08 0.67 -17.62
CA LEU A 38 2.60 1.65 -18.60
C LEU A 38 3.28 1.52 -19.98
N ARG A 39 4.54 1.09 -20.04
CA ARG A 39 5.29 0.91 -21.30
C ARG A 39 4.79 -0.25 -22.16
N HIS A 40 3.98 -1.14 -21.59
CA HIS A 40 3.50 -2.37 -22.20
C HIS A 40 1.98 -2.41 -22.34
N MET A 41 1.29 -1.32 -22.02
CA MET A 41 -0.17 -1.23 -22.05
C MET A 41 -0.66 -0.67 -23.39
N PRO A 42 -1.25 -1.49 -24.29
CA PRO A 42 -1.88 -0.99 -25.50
C PRO A 42 -3.16 -0.19 -25.16
N ASP A 43 -3.66 0.55 -26.15
CA ASP A 43 -4.92 1.29 -26.05
C ASP A 43 -6.06 0.40 -25.56
N GLY A 44 -6.83 0.91 -24.59
CA GLY A 44 -7.92 0.18 -23.94
C GLY A 44 -7.49 -0.67 -22.73
N SER A 45 -6.21 -0.69 -22.36
CA SER A 45 -5.75 -1.36 -21.13
C SER A 45 -6.11 -0.57 -19.86
N ALA A 46 -6.23 -1.28 -18.73
CA ALA A 46 -6.46 -0.67 -17.42
C ALA A 46 -5.58 -1.31 -16.33
N ILE A 47 -5.15 -0.51 -15.36
CA ILE A 47 -4.54 -0.97 -14.11
C ILE A 47 -5.58 -0.78 -13.00
N VAL A 48 -5.84 -1.83 -12.22
CA VAL A 48 -6.74 -1.80 -11.07
C VAL A 48 -5.93 -2.12 -9.83
N ASN A 49 -5.74 -1.12 -8.96
CA ASN A 49 -5.07 -1.29 -7.68
C ASN A 49 -6.06 -1.67 -6.57
N LEU A 50 -5.62 -2.49 -5.62
CA LEU A 50 -6.41 -2.81 -4.44
C LEU A 50 -6.17 -1.77 -3.33
N SER A 51 -7.22 -0.99 -3.05
CA SER A 51 -7.31 -0.12 -1.88
C SER A 51 -7.86 -0.88 -0.66
N SER A 52 -8.11 -0.18 0.44
CA SER A 52 -8.69 -0.75 1.66
C SER A 52 -9.77 0.15 2.26
N LEU A 53 -10.80 -0.45 2.87
CA LEU A 53 -11.82 0.31 3.62
C LEU A 53 -11.18 1.15 4.74
N THR A 54 -10.16 0.62 5.41
CA THR A 54 -9.48 1.32 6.49
C THR A 54 -8.70 2.54 6.00
N ALA A 55 -8.35 2.62 4.71
CA ALA A 55 -7.74 3.81 4.13
C ALA A 55 -8.70 5.01 4.17
N ARG A 56 -10.02 4.77 4.13
CA ARG A 56 -11.06 5.80 4.23
C ARG A 56 -11.44 6.09 5.69
N ASP A 57 -11.61 5.04 6.48
CA ASP A 57 -12.24 5.15 7.81
C ASP A 57 -11.22 5.14 8.97
N GLY A 58 -9.92 5.09 8.68
CA GLY A 58 -8.83 5.18 9.66
C GLY A 58 -8.54 3.92 10.46
N GLY A 59 -9.53 3.05 10.70
CA GLY A 59 -9.41 1.61 11.03
C GLY A 59 -8.47 1.15 12.17
N GLY A 60 -7.82 2.05 12.91
CA GLY A 60 -6.85 1.73 13.96
C GLY A 60 -5.47 1.23 13.48
N ALA A 61 -5.18 1.21 12.18
CA ALA A 61 -3.92 0.76 11.60
C ALA A 61 -3.22 1.90 10.84
N THR A 62 -2.79 2.93 11.59
CA THR A 62 -2.35 4.25 11.10
C THR A 62 -1.53 4.23 9.81
N ILE A 63 -0.34 3.62 9.83
CA ILE A 63 0.59 3.64 8.69
C ILE A 63 0.09 2.77 7.53
N TYR A 64 -0.59 1.67 7.82
CA TYR A 64 -1.23 0.85 6.78
C TYR A 64 -2.33 1.62 6.04
N CYS A 65 -3.18 2.35 6.78
CA CYS A 65 -4.23 3.19 6.19
C CYS A 65 -3.62 4.26 5.29
N ALA A 66 -2.54 4.90 5.73
CA ALA A 66 -1.81 5.89 4.94
C ALA A 66 -1.24 5.29 3.64
N ALA A 67 -0.58 4.13 3.72
CA ALA A 67 0.00 3.47 2.55
C ALA A 67 -1.04 3.07 1.49
N ARG A 68 -2.29 2.82 1.92
CA ARG A 68 -3.40 2.40 1.04
C ARG A 68 -4.22 3.56 0.46
N ALA A 69 -4.06 4.77 0.97
CA ALA A 69 -4.82 5.95 0.51
C ALA A 69 -4.42 6.42 -0.90
N GLN A 70 -3.33 5.92 -1.48
CA GLN A 70 -2.89 6.25 -2.84
C GLN A 70 -3.79 5.68 -3.96
N CYS A 71 -4.66 4.72 -3.63
CA CYS A 71 -5.54 4.02 -4.58
C CYS A 71 -6.97 4.53 -4.51
#